data_AF-A0A3A0ELC1-F1
#
_entry.id   AF-A0A3A0ELC1-F1
#
_cell.length_a   1.000
_cell.length_b   1.000
_cell.length_c   1.000
_cell.angle_alpha   90.00
_cell.angle_beta   90.00
_cell.angle_gamma   90.00
#
_symmetry.space_group_name_H-M   'P 1'
#
loop_
_entity.id
_entity.type
_entity.pdbx_description
1 polymer ?
#
loop_
_entity_poly.entity_id
_entity_poly.type
_entity_poly.pdbx_seq_one_letter_code
_entity_poly.pdbx_strand_id
1 'polypeptide(L)'
;MRIKASSCLPNRVRLPVEKLEHGMFVAELDRPWLDTPFPLEALYVRNDAELQTLRRMCRYVVVDIERSREDVAARLREALARAMGDRGGLRALMTRTFRAFFRRGAHDERAARPRLPRAEAEAQPPRAAPETGVGESDSGLPSTLAATLHLPRGTTLRAYPEPVPLEQALPRARESWTRGAETLRALLEDLRNDAPGSLRDVAKVADDLVESMVETPDAMMWVARLRDQDRSTYHHCLKVAIHLIALGRQIGFPRDDLVRLAQIGMLADVGKIRLPRALLEKPGMLTPPEQLVVRRHVRIGIETLRKSMILDRKVEEGIAQHHERLDGSGYPLGLQGMDIGIFGRMAGIADCFAALISDRPYAKAAAPQEALMQMFRWCGTSFHAPLFEQFVQAIGVFPVGSLVELSNGEAAIVMAHNRVRRLEPRVLVLAGPDHVPLAAPFERDLLTGPVDGAGKPIRIAGGLPAGAYGLQLRDYYADASASPEGHALAAA
;
A
#
# COMPACT_ATOMS: atom_id res chain seq x y z
N MET A 1 33.09 8.92 -14.46
CA MET A 1 32.07 7.96 -13.96
C MET A 1 30.90 8.73 -13.33
N ARG A 2 29.73 8.88 -13.99
CA ARG A 2 28.58 9.59 -13.39
C ARG A 2 27.87 8.68 -12.38
N ILE A 3 27.95 9.02 -11.10
CA ILE A 3 27.25 8.38 -9.96
C ILE A 3 26.16 9.36 -9.52
N LYS A 4 24.94 8.87 -9.28
CA LYS A 4 23.84 9.71 -8.74
C LYS A 4 23.58 9.31 -7.30
N ALA A 5 23.72 10.25 -6.36
CA ALA A 5 23.31 10.06 -4.98
C ALA A 5 21.83 9.66 -4.92
N SER A 6 21.48 8.58 -4.22
CA SER A 6 20.08 8.20 -4.01
C SER A 6 19.57 8.99 -2.81
N SER A 7 18.66 9.93 -3.05
CA SER A 7 18.29 11.02 -2.13
C SER A 7 17.41 10.62 -0.93
N CYS A 8 17.41 9.35 -0.53
CA CYS A 8 16.48 8.81 0.46
C CYS A 8 17.14 8.27 1.73
N LEU A 9 18.41 7.88 1.70
CA LEU A 9 19.18 7.48 2.88
C LEU A 9 20.64 7.92 2.67
N PRO A 10 21.32 8.52 3.67
CA PRO A 10 22.66 9.10 3.52
C PRO A 10 23.73 8.11 3.02
N ASN A 11 23.43 6.81 3.07
CA ASN A 11 24.34 5.71 2.73
C ASN A 11 23.92 4.92 1.47
N ARG A 12 23.04 5.44 0.62
CA ARG A 12 22.60 4.74 -0.60
C ARG A 12 22.98 5.46 -1.90
N VAL A 13 23.41 4.70 -2.89
CA VAL A 13 23.88 5.23 -4.18
C VAL A 13 23.23 4.52 -5.36
N ARG A 14 22.73 5.28 -6.34
CA ARG A 14 22.17 4.71 -7.57
C ARG A 14 23.27 4.56 -8.63
N LEU A 15 23.40 3.35 -9.16
CA LEU A 15 24.41 2.97 -10.13
C LEU A 15 23.77 2.28 -11.34
N PRO A 16 24.22 2.57 -12.58
CA PRO A 16 23.96 1.70 -13.73
C PRO A 16 24.41 0.27 -13.40
N VAL A 17 23.63 -0.73 -13.81
CA VAL A 17 23.88 -2.13 -13.41
C VAL A 17 25.22 -2.67 -13.92
N GLU A 18 25.76 -2.06 -14.98
CA GLU A 18 27.04 -2.43 -15.58
C GLU A 18 28.20 -2.15 -14.63
N LYS A 19 28.03 -1.19 -13.71
CA LYS A 19 29.02 -0.82 -12.69
C LYS A 19 28.88 -1.62 -11.40
N LEU A 20 27.94 -2.55 -11.33
CA LEU A 20 27.82 -3.43 -10.20
C LEU A 20 29.03 -4.37 -10.16
N GLU A 21 29.56 -4.61 -8.96
CA GLU A 21 30.69 -5.49 -8.71
C GLU A 21 30.46 -6.37 -7.46
N HIS A 22 31.30 -7.40 -7.29
CA HIS A 22 31.24 -8.28 -6.12
C HIS A 22 31.46 -7.48 -4.83
N GLY A 23 30.70 -7.84 -3.79
CA GLY A 23 30.76 -7.16 -2.51
C GLY A 23 29.90 -5.90 -2.41
N MET A 24 29.19 -5.50 -3.49
CA MET A 24 28.14 -4.49 -3.38
C MET A 24 26.85 -5.08 -2.77
N PHE A 25 26.24 -4.33 -1.86
CA PHE A 25 24.93 -4.64 -1.28
C PHE A 25 23.83 -3.91 -2.04
N VAL A 26 23.13 -4.60 -2.94
CA VAL A 26 22.00 -4.04 -3.69
C VAL A 26 20.78 -3.97 -2.77
N ALA A 27 20.34 -2.75 -2.46
CA ALA A 27 19.18 -2.49 -1.62
C ALA A 27 17.90 -2.20 -2.41
N GLU A 28 17.99 -1.80 -3.69
CA GLU A 28 16.81 -1.59 -4.53
C GLU A 28 17.12 -1.90 -6.00
N LEU A 29 16.11 -2.36 -6.73
CA LEU A 29 16.14 -2.54 -8.18
C LEU A 29 15.29 -1.47 -8.88
N ASP A 30 15.45 -1.35 -10.19
CA ASP A 30 14.60 -0.51 -11.04
C ASP A 30 13.23 -1.11 -11.37
N ARG A 31 12.89 -2.24 -10.73
CA ARG A 31 11.64 -2.98 -10.85
C ARG A 31 11.29 -3.68 -9.52
N PRO A 32 10.05 -4.16 -9.34
CA PRO A 32 9.68 -4.98 -8.19
C PRO A 32 10.57 -6.21 -8.04
N TRP A 33 11.05 -6.47 -6.83
CA TRP A 33 11.82 -7.67 -6.52
C TRP A 33 11.03 -8.96 -6.80
N LEU A 34 9.70 -8.92 -6.65
CA LEU A 34 8.76 -10.02 -6.90
C LEU A 34 8.85 -10.58 -8.33
N ASP A 35 9.28 -9.75 -9.27
CA ASP A 35 9.39 -10.13 -10.67
C ASP A 35 10.79 -10.70 -11.00
N THR A 36 11.65 -10.82 -9.99
CA THR A 36 13.06 -11.21 -10.10
C THR A 36 13.38 -12.52 -9.37
N PRO A 37 14.48 -13.19 -9.73
CA PRO A 37 15.05 -14.31 -8.96
C PRO A 37 15.33 -14.02 -7.50
N PHE A 38 15.51 -12.75 -7.17
CA PHE A 38 16.23 -12.32 -6.00
C PHE A 38 15.31 -12.23 -4.77
N PRO A 39 15.88 -12.31 -3.57
CA PRO A 39 15.14 -12.02 -2.35
C PRO A 39 14.49 -10.64 -2.40
N LEU A 40 13.37 -10.47 -1.70
CA LEU A 40 12.42 -9.38 -1.92
C LEU A 40 12.80 -7.98 -1.42
N GLU A 41 14.02 -7.82 -0.96
CA GLU A 41 14.45 -6.59 -0.29
C GLU A 41 15.84 -6.18 -0.66
N ALA A 42 16.78 -7.12 -0.67
CA ALA A 42 18.16 -6.81 -0.95
C ALA A 42 18.98 -8.04 -1.30
N LEU A 43 20.08 -7.79 -2.01
CA LEU A 43 21.03 -8.79 -2.44
C LEU A 43 22.45 -8.30 -2.16
N TYR A 44 23.17 -9.02 -1.31
CA TYR A 44 24.63 -8.89 -1.28
C TYR A 44 25.21 -9.70 -2.44
N VAL A 45 25.89 -9.03 -3.38
CA VAL A 45 26.42 -9.66 -4.60
C VAL A 45 27.66 -10.49 -4.28
N ARG A 46 27.53 -11.81 -4.36
CA ARG A 46 28.55 -12.81 -4.00
C ARG A 46 29.24 -13.40 -5.22
N ASN A 47 28.50 -13.65 -6.29
CA ASN A 47 28.98 -14.42 -7.44
C ASN A 47 28.63 -13.78 -8.80
N ASP A 48 29.28 -14.24 -9.86
CA ASP A 48 29.08 -13.72 -11.21
C ASP A 48 27.68 -14.03 -11.77
N ALA A 49 27.06 -15.12 -11.32
CA ALA A 49 25.72 -15.50 -11.78
C ALA A 49 24.66 -14.49 -11.32
N GLU A 50 24.74 -14.01 -10.08
CA GLU A 50 23.95 -12.91 -9.54
C GLU A 50 24.14 -11.63 -10.35
N LEU A 51 25.40 -11.30 -10.64
CA LEU A 51 25.78 -10.11 -11.40
C LEU A 51 25.21 -10.11 -12.81
N GLN A 52 25.37 -11.22 -13.54
CA GLN A 52 24.82 -11.41 -14.88
C GLN A 52 23.30 -11.37 -14.88
N THR A 53 22.67 -11.96 -13.87
CA THR A 53 21.22 -11.95 -13.74
C THR A 53 20.69 -10.54 -13.47
N LEU A 54 21.32 -9.76 -12.60
CA LEU A 54 20.99 -8.34 -12.40
C LEU A 54 21.20 -7.54 -13.68
N ARG A 55 22.31 -7.74 -14.40
CA ARG A 55 22.61 -7.03 -15.66
C ARG A 55 21.59 -7.33 -16.76
N ARG A 56 21.03 -8.54 -16.79
CA ARG A 56 19.98 -8.92 -17.75
C ARG A 56 18.63 -8.29 -17.42
N MET A 57 18.34 -8.10 -16.14
CA MET A 57 17.00 -7.71 -15.69
C MET A 57 16.91 -6.22 -15.38
N CYS A 58 17.94 -5.58 -14.84
CA CYS A 58 17.88 -4.21 -14.36
C CYS A 58 18.65 -3.29 -15.30
N ARG A 59 18.21 -2.05 -15.46
CA ARG A 59 19.00 -0.97 -16.08
C ARG A 59 19.87 -0.27 -15.04
N TYR A 60 19.39 -0.19 -13.81
CA TYR A 60 20.12 0.37 -12.68
C TYR A 60 19.73 -0.30 -11.37
N VAL A 61 20.58 -0.15 -10.36
CA VAL A 61 20.34 -0.59 -8.99
C VAL A 61 20.65 0.52 -7.99
N VAL A 62 20.17 0.38 -6.77
CA VAL A 62 20.58 1.20 -5.62
C VAL A 62 21.40 0.32 -4.68
N VAL A 63 22.61 0.75 -4.37
CA VAL A 63 23.55 0.06 -3.49
C VAL A 63 23.61 0.76 -2.13
N ASP A 64 23.54 -0.03 -1.06
CA ASP A 64 23.78 0.42 0.31
C ASP A 64 25.27 0.32 0.62
N ILE A 65 25.88 1.48 0.89
CA ILE A 65 27.31 1.64 1.06
C ILE A 65 27.78 0.96 2.35
N GLU A 66 27.05 1.11 3.45
CA GLU A 66 27.47 0.56 4.76
C GLU A 66 27.34 -0.95 4.84
N ARG A 67 26.39 -1.52 4.10
CA ARG A 67 26.20 -2.97 4.03
C ARG A 67 27.06 -3.65 2.96
N SER A 68 27.76 -2.86 2.14
CA SER A 68 28.73 -3.36 1.15
C SER A 68 30.06 -3.72 1.82
N ARG A 69 30.88 -4.54 1.16
CA ARG A 69 32.24 -4.90 1.62
C ARG A 69 33.07 -3.64 1.81
N GLU A 70 33.86 -3.55 2.88
CA GLU A 70 34.49 -2.28 3.30
C GLU A 70 35.38 -1.64 2.22
N ASP A 71 36.13 -2.43 1.45
CA ASP A 71 36.94 -1.92 0.33
C ASP A 71 36.08 -1.30 -0.78
N VAL A 72 34.91 -1.88 -1.06
CA VAL A 72 33.91 -1.36 -2.00
C VAL A 72 33.24 -0.11 -1.42
N ALA A 73 32.86 -0.18 -0.15
CA ALA A 73 32.21 0.91 0.57
C ALA A 73 33.08 2.17 0.59
N ALA A 74 34.37 2.04 0.90
CA ALA A 74 35.33 3.14 0.86
C ALA A 74 35.38 3.83 -0.52
N ARG A 75 35.48 3.05 -1.61
CA ARG A 75 35.45 3.58 -2.99
C ARG A 75 34.15 4.31 -3.32
N LEU A 76 33.01 3.75 -2.89
CA LEU A 76 31.70 4.35 -3.10
C LEU A 76 31.54 5.66 -2.30
N ARG A 77 32.02 5.73 -1.04
CA ARG A 77 32.01 6.95 -0.22
C ARG A 77 32.84 8.05 -0.87
N GLU A 78 34.06 7.74 -1.32
CA GLU A 78 34.91 8.72 -2.03
C GLU A 78 34.27 9.22 -3.32
N ALA A 79 33.63 8.32 -4.08
CA ALA A 79 32.98 8.69 -5.33
C ALA A 79 31.69 9.50 -5.10
N LEU A 80 30.95 9.22 -4.02
CA LEU A 80 29.79 9.98 -3.58
C LEU A 80 30.20 11.37 -3.07
N ALA A 81 31.24 11.46 -2.24
CA ALA A 81 31.77 12.73 -1.72
C ALA A 81 32.22 13.66 -2.86
N ARG A 82 32.93 13.11 -3.87
CA ARG A 82 33.28 13.85 -5.10
C ARG A 82 32.06 14.33 -5.88
N ALA A 83 31.02 13.51 -5.99
CA ALA A 83 29.78 13.88 -6.69
C ALA A 83 28.91 14.89 -5.91
N MET A 84 29.04 14.93 -4.58
CA MET A 84 28.33 15.86 -3.69
C MET A 84 29.05 17.20 -3.53
N GLY A 85 30.39 17.23 -3.57
CA GLY A 85 31.18 18.47 -3.54
C GLY A 85 30.90 19.41 -4.71
N ASP A 86 30.35 18.89 -5.81
CA ASP A 86 29.98 19.63 -7.02
C ASP A 86 28.49 20.07 -7.05
N ARG A 87 27.70 19.68 -6.03
CA ARG A 87 26.26 19.93 -5.98
C ARG A 87 25.79 20.31 -4.58
N GLY A 88 25.98 21.58 -4.22
CA GLY A 88 25.27 22.20 -3.11
C GLY A 88 23.76 22.04 -3.27
N GLY A 89 23.12 21.31 -2.34
CA GLY A 89 21.67 21.41 -2.12
C GLY A 89 20.76 20.42 -2.84
N LEU A 90 21.01 19.10 -2.76
CA LEU A 90 20.05 18.08 -3.26
C LEU A 90 19.11 17.51 -2.18
N ARG A 91 19.39 17.74 -0.89
CA ARG A 91 18.51 17.32 0.24
C ARG A 91 17.16 18.06 0.25
N ALA A 92 17.09 19.24 -0.38
CA ALA A 92 15.88 20.06 -0.51
C ALA A 92 14.95 19.66 -1.67
N LEU A 93 15.41 18.80 -2.60
CA LEU A 93 14.65 18.47 -3.81
C LEU A 93 13.62 17.35 -3.58
N MET A 94 13.90 16.36 -2.72
CA MET A 94 12.99 15.24 -2.49
C MET A 94 11.77 15.59 -1.62
N THR A 95 11.96 16.44 -0.60
CA THR A 95 10.85 17.08 0.11
C THR A 95 10.20 18.20 -0.69
N ARG A 96 10.69 18.55 -1.89
CA ARG A 96 9.99 19.47 -2.79
C ARG A 96 9.15 18.71 -3.81
N THR A 97 9.65 17.68 -4.49
CA THR A 97 8.89 16.98 -5.54
C THR A 97 7.79 16.09 -4.97
N PHE A 98 8.08 15.29 -3.93
CA PHE A 98 7.06 14.45 -3.29
C PHE A 98 6.07 15.30 -2.48
N ARG A 99 6.55 16.34 -1.79
CA ARG A 99 5.68 17.31 -1.08
C ARG A 99 4.96 18.29 -2.01
N ALA A 100 5.40 18.47 -3.27
CA ALA A 100 4.69 19.22 -4.31
C ALA A 100 3.64 18.35 -4.99
N PHE A 101 3.93 17.06 -5.18
CA PHE A 101 2.96 16.04 -5.55
C PHE A 101 1.78 16.03 -4.56
N PHE A 102 2.04 16.03 -3.24
CA PHE A 102 0.96 16.16 -2.23
C PHE A 102 0.37 17.57 -2.07
N ARG A 103 1.10 18.64 -2.43
CA ARG A 103 0.54 20.01 -2.41
C ARG A 103 -0.36 20.31 -3.61
N ARG A 104 -0.11 19.71 -4.79
CA ARG A 104 -0.95 19.89 -5.98
C ARG A 104 -2.37 19.35 -5.77
N GLY A 105 -2.52 18.18 -5.14
CA GLY A 105 -3.84 17.64 -4.79
C GLY A 105 -4.64 18.52 -3.81
N ALA A 106 -3.97 19.29 -2.96
CA ALA A 106 -4.65 20.19 -2.01
C ALA A 106 -5.01 21.57 -2.60
N HIS A 107 -4.49 21.93 -3.78
CA HIS A 107 -4.73 23.23 -4.41
C HIS A 107 -5.94 23.24 -5.35
N ASP A 108 -6.22 22.12 -6.04
CA ASP A 108 -7.37 22.05 -6.97
C ASP A 108 -8.73 22.04 -6.24
N GLU A 109 -8.81 21.50 -5.02
CA GLU A 109 -10.08 21.45 -4.27
C GLU A 109 -10.42 22.74 -3.50
N ARG A 110 -9.44 23.63 -3.26
CA ARG A 110 -9.72 24.94 -2.61
C ARG A 110 -10.50 25.89 -3.50
N ALA A 111 -10.48 25.68 -4.82
CA ALA A 111 -11.26 26.47 -5.78
C ALA A 111 -12.75 26.07 -5.81
N ALA A 112 -13.13 24.94 -5.20
CA ALA A 112 -14.48 24.38 -5.27
C ALA A 112 -15.31 24.55 -3.97
N ARG A 113 -14.92 25.44 -3.05
CA ARG A 113 -15.77 25.82 -1.91
C ARG A 113 -16.58 27.08 -2.26
N PRO A 114 -17.92 27.05 -2.23
CA PRO A 114 -18.69 28.27 -2.22
C PRO A 114 -18.34 29.06 -0.96
N ARG A 115 -17.95 30.33 -1.11
CA ARG A 115 -17.87 31.26 0.02
C ARG A 115 -19.30 31.44 0.54
N LEU A 116 -19.61 30.88 1.70
CA LEU A 116 -20.86 31.17 2.41
C LEU A 116 -20.87 32.66 2.78
N PRO A 117 -21.88 33.44 2.35
CA PRO A 117 -22.09 34.77 2.90
C PRO A 117 -22.53 34.64 4.37
N ARG A 118 -21.96 35.47 5.25
CA ARG A 118 -22.57 35.72 6.56
C ARG A 118 -23.94 36.37 6.33
N ALA A 119 -25.00 35.75 6.84
CA ALA A 119 -26.32 36.35 6.88
C ALA A 119 -26.78 36.42 8.34
N GLU A 120 -26.94 37.65 8.82
CA GLU A 120 -27.74 37.99 9.99
C GLU A 120 -29.23 37.99 9.60
N ALA A 121 -30.04 37.43 10.52
CA ALA A 121 -31.48 37.54 10.77
C ALA A 121 -32.43 38.24 9.77
N GLU A 122 -33.54 37.57 9.39
CA GLU A 122 -34.91 37.82 9.87
C GLU A 122 -35.98 37.11 9.00
N ALA A 123 -37.17 36.91 9.58
CA ALA A 123 -38.17 35.88 9.25
C ALA A 123 -39.29 36.31 8.26
N GLN A 124 -39.86 35.34 7.51
CA GLN A 124 -41.32 35.02 7.44
C GLN A 124 -41.62 33.89 6.41
N PRO A 125 -42.60 32.99 6.67
CA PRO A 125 -43.04 31.92 5.73
C PRO A 125 -44.21 32.43 4.85
N PRO A 126 -44.55 31.85 3.67
CA PRO A 126 -45.31 30.58 3.64
C PRO A 126 -45.33 29.73 2.32
N ARG A 127 -46.04 28.60 2.44
CA ARG A 127 -46.85 27.82 1.46
C ARG A 127 -46.25 26.58 0.77
N ALA A 128 -47.11 25.56 0.75
CA ALA A 128 -46.84 24.18 0.37
C ALA A 128 -47.34 23.82 -1.05
N ALA A 129 -46.61 22.86 -1.63
CA ALA A 129 -46.92 21.91 -2.71
C ALA A 129 -46.89 22.40 -4.19
N PRO A 130 -46.59 21.53 -5.20
CA PRO A 130 -46.49 20.07 -5.13
C PRO A 130 -45.18 19.44 -5.67
N GLU A 131 -45.07 18.14 -5.37
CA GLU A 131 -44.04 17.18 -5.76
C GLU A 131 -43.90 17.04 -7.28
N THR A 132 -42.69 17.27 -7.82
CA THR A 132 -42.28 16.72 -9.12
C THR A 132 -40.77 16.49 -9.16
N GLY A 133 -40.38 15.24 -9.42
CA GLY A 133 -39.10 14.88 -10.03
C GLY A 133 -37.90 14.82 -9.09
N VAL A 134 -37.57 13.61 -8.62
CA VAL A 134 -36.21 13.29 -8.17
C VAL A 134 -35.32 13.34 -9.41
N GLY A 135 -34.75 14.52 -9.68
CA GLY A 135 -33.68 14.68 -10.64
C GLY A 135 -32.43 13.98 -10.11
N GLU A 136 -31.97 12.97 -10.85
CA GLU A 136 -30.66 12.36 -10.67
C GLU A 136 -29.60 13.47 -10.63
N SER A 137 -29.02 13.70 -9.46
CA SER A 137 -27.82 14.50 -9.34
C SER A 137 -26.65 13.67 -9.86
N ASP A 138 -26.39 13.84 -11.16
CA ASP A 138 -25.14 13.44 -11.82
C ASP A 138 -23.98 14.16 -11.13
N SER A 139 -23.48 13.57 -10.04
CA SER A 139 -22.30 14.01 -9.30
C SER A 139 -21.07 13.55 -10.08
N GLY A 140 -20.89 14.14 -11.27
CA GLY A 140 -19.79 13.88 -12.16
C GLY A 140 -18.44 14.09 -11.46
N LEU A 141 -17.81 12.99 -11.05
CA LEU A 141 -16.35 12.96 -10.94
C LEU A 141 -15.80 13.26 -12.35
N PRO A 142 -14.87 14.23 -12.48
CA PRO A 142 -14.70 14.98 -13.72
C PRO A 142 -14.12 14.08 -14.83
N SER A 143 -14.64 14.26 -16.05
CA SER A 143 -14.22 13.57 -17.28
C SER A 143 -12.70 13.48 -17.50
N THR A 144 -11.93 14.36 -16.86
CA THR A 144 -10.46 14.39 -16.85
C THR A 144 -9.82 13.22 -16.11
N LEU A 145 -10.37 12.77 -14.96
CA LEU A 145 -9.81 11.65 -14.20
C LEU A 145 -9.99 10.34 -14.96
N ALA A 146 -11.19 10.10 -15.50
CA ALA A 146 -11.50 8.91 -16.28
C ALA A 146 -10.60 8.78 -17.52
N ALA A 147 -10.35 9.89 -18.22
CA ALA A 147 -9.42 9.94 -19.34
C ALA A 147 -7.98 9.65 -18.91
N THR A 148 -7.52 10.27 -17.82
CA THR A 148 -6.15 10.09 -17.30
C THR A 148 -5.90 8.64 -16.87
N LEU A 149 -6.89 7.99 -16.27
CA LEU A 149 -6.82 6.60 -15.83
C LEU A 149 -7.05 5.57 -16.96
N HIS A 150 -7.41 6.04 -18.16
CA HIS A 150 -7.79 5.20 -19.30
C HIS A 150 -8.88 4.19 -18.92
N LEU A 151 -9.96 4.68 -18.29
CA LEU A 151 -11.10 3.86 -17.91
C LEU A 151 -11.90 3.39 -19.13
N PRO A 152 -12.52 2.19 -19.10
CA PRO A 152 -13.42 1.74 -20.15
C PRO A 152 -14.55 2.74 -20.40
N ARG A 153 -14.94 2.91 -21.66
CA ARG A 153 -16.07 3.78 -22.04
C ARG A 153 -17.34 3.36 -21.30
N GLY A 154 -18.11 4.34 -20.81
CA GLY A 154 -19.34 4.10 -20.06
C GLY A 154 -19.14 3.69 -18.60
N THR A 155 -17.92 3.79 -18.06
CA THR A 155 -17.68 3.60 -16.62
C THR A 155 -18.31 4.76 -15.85
N THR A 156 -19.34 4.46 -15.05
CA THR A 156 -19.99 5.44 -14.16
C THR A 156 -19.25 5.48 -12.83
N LEU A 157 -18.72 6.65 -12.48
CA LEU A 157 -18.07 6.88 -11.20
C LEU A 157 -19.09 7.41 -10.16
N ARG A 158 -18.85 7.13 -8.88
CA ARG A 158 -19.70 7.50 -7.76
C ARG A 158 -18.89 8.19 -6.67
N ALA A 159 -19.50 9.20 -6.06
CA ALA A 159 -19.01 9.74 -4.80
C ALA A 159 -19.40 8.79 -3.65
N TYR A 160 -18.45 8.54 -2.74
CA TYR A 160 -18.69 7.78 -1.53
C TYR A 160 -18.79 8.72 -0.32
N PRO A 161 -19.65 8.41 0.67
CA PRO A 161 -19.87 9.29 1.81
C PRO A 161 -18.61 9.44 2.68
N GLU A 162 -18.67 10.45 3.56
CA GLU A 162 -17.69 10.58 4.63
C GLU A 162 -17.79 9.39 5.59
N PRO A 163 -16.65 8.90 6.10
CA PRO A 163 -16.61 7.72 6.92
C PRO A 163 -17.10 8.04 8.33
N VAL A 164 -17.67 7.03 8.99
CA VAL A 164 -17.98 7.12 10.42
C VAL A 164 -16.69 7.04 11.24
N PRO A 165 -16.67 7.51 12.51
CA PRO A 165 -15.52 7.38 13.39
C PRO A 165 -14.97 5.96 13.45
N LEU A 166 -13.64 5.85 13.54
CA LEU A 166 -12.92 4.57 13.49
C LEU A 166 -13.49 3.57 14.50
N GLU A 167 -13.69 4.03 15.73
CA GLU A 167 -14.13 3.23 16.87
C GLU A 167 -15.49 2.56 16.63
N GLN A 168 -16.38 3.25 15.92
CA GLN A 168 -17.72 2.74 15.58
C GLN A 168 -17.66 1.67 14.49
N ALA A 169 -16.73 1.79 13.54
CA ALA A 169 -16.57 0.86 12.44
C ALA A 169 -15.74 -0.39 12.80
N LEU A 170 -14.91 -0.33 13.86
CA LEU A 170 -14.00 -1.42 14.23
C LEU A 170 -14.67 -2.78 14.50
N PRO A 171 -15.81 -2.87 15.23
CA PRO A 171 -16.45 -4.17 15.49
C PRO A 171 -16.82 -4.90 14.19
N ARG A 172 -17.45 -4.19 13.26
CA ARG A 172 -17.84 -4.71 11.95
C ARG A 172 -16.61 -5.11 11.11
N ALA A 173 -15.57 -4.27 11.12
CA ALA A 173 -14.33 -4.55 10.39
C ALA A 173 -13.65 -5.83 10.92
N ARG A 174 -13.62 -6.03 12.24
CA ARG A 174 -13.08 -7.24 12.87
C ARG A 174 -13.87 -8.48 12.46
N GLU A 175 -15.18 -8.38 12.49
CA GLU A 175 -16.08 -9.48 12.10
C GLU A 175 -15.92 -9.85 10.63
N SER A 176 -15.92 -8.85 9.74
CA SER A 176 -15.74 -9.03 8.29
C SER A 176 -14.37 -9.61 7.95
N TRP A 177 -13.31 -9.15 8.61
CA TRP A 177 -11.96 -9.73 8.48
C TRP A 177 -11.94 -11.20 8.91
N THR A 178 -12.55 -11.52 10.05
CA THR A 178 -12.53 -12.87 10.62
C THR A 178 -13.26 -13.84 9.69
N ARG A 179 -14.48 -13.48 9.25
CA ARG A 179 -15.22 -14.25 8.23
C ARG A 179 -14.41 -14.41 6.95
N GLY A 180 -13.75 -13.35 6.50
CA GLY A 180 -12.93 -13.40 5.29
C GLY A 180 -11.74 -14.33 5.41
N ALA A 181 -11.05 -14.34 6.55
CA ALA A 181 -9.91 -15.19 6.81
C ALA A 181 -10.34 -16.67 6.90
N GLU A 182 -11.44 -16.96 7.60
CA GLU A 182 -12.00 -18.31 7.71
C GLU A 182 -12.45 -18.86 6.35
N THR A 183 -13.17 -18.06 5.58
CA THR A 183 -13.67 -18.46 4.25
C THR A 183 -12.53 -18.70 3.27
N LEU A 184 -11.53 -17.82 3.24
CA LEU A 184 -10.37 -18.03 2.39
C LEU A 184 -9.58 -19.26 2.83
N ARG A 185 -9.39 -19.48 4.13
CA ARG A 185 -8.74 -20.70 4.62
C ARG A 185 -9.46 -21.95 4.14
N ALA A 186 -10.78 -22.02 4.31
CA ALA A 186 -11.60 -23.14 3.84
C ALA A 186 -11.50 -23.31 2.31
N LEU A 187 -11.61 -22.22 1.55
CA LEU A 187 -11.45 -22.24 0.09
C LEU A 187 -10.08 -22.79 -0.34
N LEU A 188 -8.99 -22.33 0.29
CA LEU A 188 -7.64 -22.80 -0.03
C LEU A 188 -7.48 -24.30 0.31
N GLU A 189 -8.13 -24.79 1.37
CA GLU A 189 -8.17 -26.21 1.71
C GLU A 189 -8.96 -27.03 0.67
N ASP A 190 -10.16 -26.58 0.29
CA ASP A 190 -10.98 -27.21 -0.74
C ASP A 190 -10.26 -27.29 -2.08
N LEU A 191 -9.71 -26.16 -2.53
CA LEU A 191 -8.98 -26.08 -3.79
C LEU A 191 -7.68 -26.90 -3.76
N ARG A 192 -7.08 -27.13 -2.60
CA ARG A 192 -5.92 -28.01 -2.47
C ARG A 192 -6.31 -29.49 -2.61
N ASN A 193 -7.50 -29.85 -2.17
CA ASN A 193 -8.05 -31.20 -2.19
C ASN A 193 -8.87 -31.52 -3.45
N ASP A 194 -8.88 -30.62 -4.45
CA ASP A 194 -9.73 -30.73 -5.66
C ASP A 194 -11.24 -30.82 -5.34
N ALA A 195 -11.64 -30.34 -4.15
CA ALA A 195 -13.04 -30.23 -3.77
C ALA A 195 -13.69 -29.01 -4.46
N PRO A 196 -15.02 -29.05 -4.71
CA PRO A 196 -15.72 -27.91 -5.25
C PRO A 196 -15.75 -26.77 -4.23
N GLY A 197 -14.94 -25.74 -4.45
CA GLY A 197 -15.02 -24.49 -3.70
C GLY A 197 -16.29 -23.70 -4.04
N SER A 198 -16.82 -22.96 -3.07
CA SER A 198 -18.05 -22.19 -3.25
C SER A 198 -17.78 -20.74 -3.68
N LEU A 199 -18.07 -20.42 -4.94
CA LEU A 199 -18.01 -19.03 -5.44
C LEU A 199 -18.98 -18.11 -4.69
N ARG A 200 -20.12 -18.66 -4.27
CA ARG A 200 -21.13 -17.92 -3.52
C ARG A 200 -20.57 -17.43 -2.20
N ASP A 201 -19.73 -18.22 -1.55
CA ASP A 201 -19.11 -17.85 -0.27
C ASP A 201 -18.03 -16.78 -0.48
N VAL A 202 -17.23 -16.89 -1.56
CA VAL A 202 -16.25 -15.85 -1.92
C VAL A 202 -16.94 -14.53 -2.27
N ALA A 203 -18.02 -14.57 -3.07
CA ALA A 203 -18.78 -13.38 -3.44
C ALA A 203 -19.45 -12.73 -2.22
N LYS A 204 -20.01 -13.51 -1.31
CA LYS A 204 -20.62 -13.00 -0.07
C LYS A 204 -19.57 -12.35 0.83
N VAL A 205 -18.42 -12.97 1.02
CA VAL A 205 -17.32 -12.37 1.79
C VAL A 205 -16.78 -11.11 1.11
N ALA A 206 -16.63 -11.12 -0.21
CA ALA A 206 -16.25 -9.93 -0.96
C ALA A 206 -17.26 -8.79 -0.74
N ASP A 207 -18.56 -9.11 -0.69
CA ASP A 207 -19.64 -8.18 -0.38
C ASP A 207 -19.50 -7.58 1.03
N ASP A 208 -19.31 -8.43 2.06
CA ASP A 208 -19.11 -8.02 3.45
C ASP A 208 -17.88 -7.08 3.59
N LEU A 209 -16.77 -7.44 2.94
CA LEU A 209 -15.54 -6.64 2.92
C LEU A 209 -15.79 -5.28 2.27
N VAL A 210 -16.48 -5.25 1.12
CA VAL A 210 -16.84 -4.02 0.42
C VAL A 210 -17.75 -3.16 1.29
N GLU A 211 -18.73 -3.74 1.97
CA GLU A 211 -19.63 -3.00 2.83
C GLU A 211 -18.89 -2.30 3.97
N SER A 212 -17.99 -3.01 4.66
CA SER A 212 -17.15 -2.43 5.72
C SER A 212 -16.19 -1.36 5.19
N MET A 213 -15.63 -1.57 4.00
CA MET A 213 -14.68 -0.63 3.38
C MET A 213 -15.36 0.61 2.78
N VAL A 214 -16.59 0.50 2.28
CA VAL A 214 -17.33 1.64 1.73
C VAL A 214 -17.63 2.64 2.84
N GLU A 215 -18.04 2.13 4.00
CA GLU A 215 -18.30 2.90 5.22
C GLU A 215 -17.00 3.55 5.72
N THR A 216 -16.04 2.77 6.23
CA THR A 216 -14.79 3.31 6.80
C THR A 216 -13.59 2.43 6.44
N PRO A 217 -12.83 2.75 5.35
CA PRO A 217 -11.64 1.99 4.95
C PRO A 217 -10.58 1.87 6.05
N ASP A 218 -10.39 2.95 6.84
CA ASP A 218 -9.38 3.03 7.89
C ASP A 218 -9.57 1.93 8.95
N ALA A 219 -10.81 1.53 9.25
CA ALA A 219 -11.11 0.46 10.21
C ALA A 219 -10.59 -0.91 9.74
N MET A 220 -10.81 -1.26 8.47
CA MET A 220 -10.32 -2.50 7.90
C MET A 220 -8.80 -2.51 7.72
N MET A 221 -8.20 -1.37 7.33
CA MET A 221 -6.74 -1.23 7.28
C MET A 221 -6.11 -1.40 8.67
N TRP A 222 -6.75 -0.87 9.71
CA TRP A 222 -6.33 -1.06 11.09
C TRP A 222 -6.39 -2.53 11.53
N VAL A 223 -7.50 -3.22 11.26
CA VAL A 223 -7.65 -4.64 11.57
C VAL A 223 -6.60 -5.47 10.83
N ALA A 224 -6.34 -5.18 9.56
CA ALA A 224 -5.30 -5.85 8.79
C ALA A 224 -3.91 -5.68 9.43
N ARG A 225 -3.59 -4.48 9.91
CA ARG A 225 -2.31 -4.19 10.60
C ARG A 225 -2.16 -4.95 11.91
N LEU A 226 -3.23 -5.06 12.70
CA LEU A 226 -3.21 -5.83 13.96
C LEU A 226 -2.89 -7.31 13.74
N ARG A 227 -3.13 -7.83 12.53
CA ARG A 227 -2.92 -9.22 12.14
C ARG A 227 -1.62 -9.46 11.37
N ASP A 228 -0.71 -8.48 11.33
CA ASP A 228 0.54 -8.57 10.54
C ASP A 228 1.48 -9.71 10.94
N GLN A 229 1.38 -10.22 12.17
CA GLN A 229 2.22 -11.35 12.62
C GLN A 229 1.76 -12.70 12.07
N ASP A 230 0.55 -12.79 11.54
CA ASP A 230 -0.01 -14.02 11.00
C ASP A 230 0.43 -14.18 9.54
N ARG A 231 1.53 -14.90 9.32
CA ARG A 231 2.23 -15.08 8.02
C ARG A 231 1.50 -15.99 7.01
N SER A 232 0.18 -16.05 7.06
CA SER A 232 -0.59 -16.95 6.21
C SER A 232 -0.81 -16.38 4.80
N THR A 233 -0.92 -17.25 3.80
CA THR A 233 -1.25 -16.85 2.43
C THR A 233 -2.61 -16.15 2.35
N TYR A 234 -3.61 -16.58 3.13
CA TYR A 234 -4.94 -15.98 3.11
C TYR A 234 -4.96 -14.55 3.67
N HIS A 235 -4.12 -14.22 4.66
CA HIS A 235 -4.00 -12.83 5.13
C HIS A 235 -3.36 -11.91 4.09
N HIS A 236 -2.39 -12.40 3.30
CA HIS A 236 -1.89 -11.64 2.15
C HIS A 236 -3.03 -11.37 1.15
N CYS A 237 -3.81 -12.40 0.78
CA CYS A 237 -4.95 -12.24 -0.12
C CYS A 237 -5.97 -11.20 0.39
N LEU A 238 -6.31 -11.20 1.69
CA LEU A 238 -7.19 -10.18 2.27
C LEU A 238 -6.58 -8.79 2.23
N LYS A 239 -5.28 -8.64 2.52
CA LYS A 239 -4.59 -7.34 2.41
C LYS A 239 -4.66 -6.81 0.98
N VAL A 240 -4.40 -7.65 -0.02
CA VAL A 240 -4.51 -7.26 -1.43
C VAL A 240 -5.94 -6.83 -1.75
N ALA A 241 -6.94 -7.58 -1.29
CA ALA A 241 -8.35 -7.26 -1.49
C ALA A 241 -8.73 -5.89 -0.91
N ILE A 242 -8.40 -5.60 0.36
CA ILE A 242 -8.74 -4.30 0.96
C ILE A 242 -8.01 -3.13 0.28
N HIS A 243 -6.77 -3.33 -0.17
CA HIS A 243 -6.03 -2.31 -0.92
C HIS A 243 -6.67 -2.03 -2.28
N LEU A 244 -7.17 -3.06 -2.97
CA LEU A 244 -7.90 -2.91 -4.22
C LEU A 244 -9.25 -2.22 -4.03
N ILE A 245 -10.00 -2.57 -2.99
CA ILE A 245 -11.26 -1.92 -2.65
C ILE A 245 -11.01 -0.45 -2.31
N ALA A 246 -9.98 -0.13 -1.52
CA ALA A 246 -9.62 1.24 -1.17
C ALA A 246 -9.30 2.07 -2.42
N LEU A 247 -8.48 1.54 -3.33
CA LEU A 247 -8.16 2.18 -4.60
C LEU A 247 -9.42 2.37 -5.46
N GLY A 248 -10.25 1.34 -5.57
CA GLY A 248 -11.48 1.41 -6.35
C GLY A 248 -12.45 2.46 -5.82
N ARG A 249 -12.63 2.51 -4.50
CA ARG A 249 -13.46 3.49 -3.79
C ARG A 249 -12.92 4.91 -3.99
N GLN A 250 -11.60 5.10 -3.94
CA GLN A 250 -10.95 6.40 -4.17
C GLN A 250 -11.18 6.91 -5.60
N ILE A 251 -11.14 6.03 -6.60
CA ILE A 251 -11.45 6.38 -7.99
C ILE A 251 -12.95 6.64 -8.19
N GLY A 252 -13.79 6.03 -7.34
CA GLY A 252 -15.24 6.10 -7.41
C GLY A 252 -15.88 4.97 -8.23
N PHE A 253 -15.23 3.81 -8.38
CA PHE A 253 -15.88 2.67 -9.04
C PHE A 253 -17.19 2.30 -8.34
N PRO A 254 -18.22 1.83 -9.07
CA PRO A 254 -19.47 1.40 -8.46
C PRO A 254 -19.26 0.16 -7.59
N ARG A 255 -20.19 -0.07 -6.66
CA ARG A 255 -20.11 -1.16 -5.66
C ARG A 255 -19.82 -2.52 -6.28
N ASP A 256 -20.47 -2.87 -7.40
CA ASP A 256 -20.25 -4.16 -8.07
C ASP A 256 -18.81 -4.33 -8.57
N ASP A 257 -18.17 -3.24 -9.01
CA ASP A 257 -16.75 -3.28 -9.42
C ASP A 257 -15.83 -3.32 -8.20
N LEU A 258 -16.22 -2.76 -7.05
CA LEU A 258 -15.52 -2.99 -5.78
C LEU A 258 -15.57 -4.45 -5.34
N VAL A 259 -16.71 -5.13 -5.51
CA VAL A 259 -16.85 -6.57 -5.21
C VAL A 259 -15.93 -7.38 -6.12
N ARG A 260 -15.86 -7.06 -7.41
CA ARG A 260 -14.91 -7.71 -8.34
C ARG A 260 -13.46 -7.47 -7.94
N LEU A 261 -13.10 -6.26 -7.52
CA LEU A 261 -11.77 -5.93 -7.01
C LEU A 261 -11.42 -6.72 -5.74
N ALA A 262 -12.38 -6.87 -4.82
CA ALA A 262 -12.23 -7.71 -3.64
C ALA A 262 -11.94 -9.17 -4.04
N GLN A 263 -12.74 -9.73 -4.97
CA GLN A 263 -12.55 -11.09 -5.49
C GLN A 263 -11.17 -11.27 -6.16
N ILE A 264 -10.70 -10.29 -6.94
CA ILE A 264 -9.36 -10.32 -7.54
C ILE A 264 -8.30 -10.44 -6.46
N GLY A 265 -8.32 -9.57 -5.44
CA GLY A 265 -7.30 -9.63 -4.38
C GLY A 265 -7.34 -10.92 -3.57
N MET A 266 -8.55 -11.46 -3.35
CA MET A 266 -8.77 -12.73 -2.66
C MET A 266 -8.19 -13.94 -3.43
N LEU A 267 -8.25 -13.91 -4.77
CA LEU A 267 -8.04 -15.08 -5.62
C LEU A 267 -6.77 -15.03 -6.48
N ALA A 268 -6.15 -13.86 -6.68
CA ALA A 268 -5.01 -13.67 -7.59
C ALA A 268 -3.88 -14.69 -7.39
N ASP A 269 -3.60 -14.98 -6.12
CA ASP A 269 -2.49 -15.82 -5.69
C ASP A 269 -2.86 -17.27 -5.37
N VAL A 270 -4.11 -17.67 -5.61
CA VAL A 270 -4.62 -19.00 -5.21
C VAL A 270 -3.82 -20.15 -5.84
N GLY A 271 -3.27 -19.96 -7.03
CA GLY A 271 -2.47 -20.98 -7.71
C GLY A 271 -1.18 -21.34 -6.98
N LYS A 272 -0.71 -20.52 -6.03
CA LYS A 272 0.47 -20.82 -5.20
C LYS A 272 0.25 -22.09 -4.37
N ILE A 273 -0.98 -22.47 -4.04
CA ILE A 273 -1.27 -23.70 -3.26
C ILE A 273 -0.86 -24.99 -3.97
N ARG A 274 -0.72 -24.95 -5.30
CA ARG A 274 -0.31 -26.10 -6.13
C ARG A 274 1.19 -26.13 -6.39
N LEU A 275 1.93 -25.13 -5.92
CA LEU A 275 3.39 -25.10 -6.06
C LEU A 275 4.07 -25.85 -4.92
N PRO A 276 5.27 -26.41 -5.14
CA PRO A 276 6.03 -27.05 -4.07
C PRO A 276 6.31 -26.06 -2.92
N ARG A 277 5.99 -26.44 -1.68
CA ARG A 277 6.22 -25.60 -0.49
C ARG A 277 7.68 -25.19 -0.33
N ALA A 278 8.60 -26.13 -0.57
CA ALA A 278 10.05 -25.88 -0.52
C ALA A 278 10.51 -24.80 -1.51
N LEU A 279 9.75 -24.57 -2.60
CA LEU A 279 10.03 -23.52 -3.57
C LEU A 279 9.56 -22.15 -3.07
N LEU A 280 8.36 -22.09 -2.49
CA LEU A 280 7.78 -20.85 -1.94
C LEU A 280 8.52 -20.36 -0.69
N GLU A 281 9.02 -21.31 0.11
CA GLU A 281 9.76 -21.05 1.34
C GLU A 281 11.27 -21.10 1.11
N LYS A 282 11.79 -21.10 -0.12
CA LYS A 282 13.22 -21.25 -0.38
C LYS A 282 14.04 -20.04 0.14
N PRO A 283 15.09 -20.25 0.96
CA PRO A 283 16.03 -19.19 1.32
C PRO A 283 16.83 -18.72 0.12
N GLY A 284 16.84 -17.41 -0.11
CA GLY A 284 17.68 -16.80 -1.13
C GLY A 284 17.07 -16.84 -2.52
N MET A 285 17.92 -16.94 -3.54
CA MET A 285 17.50 -16.82 -4.93
C MET A 285 16.81 -18.07 -5.47
N LEU A 286 15.79 -17.84 -6.29
CA LEU A 286 15.25 -18.84 -7.20
C LEU A 286 16.15 -18.92 -8.44
N THR A 287 16.53 -20.13 -8.83
CA THR A 287 17.16 -20.40 -10.13
C THR A 287 16.20 -20.03 -11.28
N PRO A 288 16.70 -19.79 -12.49
CA PRO A 288 15.82 -19.47 -13.62
C PRO A 288 14.72 -20.54 -13.89
N PRO A 289 14.98 -21.85 -13.82
CA PRO A 289 13.93 -22.87 -13.93
C PRO A 289 12.89 -22.81 -12.79
N GLU A 290 13.35 -22.59 -11.56
CA GLU A 290 12.49 -22.43 -10.38
C GLU A 290 11.54 -21.24 -10.52
N GLN A 291 12.03 -20.10 -11.05
CA GLN A 291 11.18 -18.94 -11.32
C GLN A 291 10.10 -19.25 -12.34
N LEU A 292 10.41 -19.99 -13.41
CA LEU A 292 9.41 -20.38 -14.40
C LEU A 292 8.31 -21.25 -13.76
N VAL A 293 8.64 -22.05 -12.75
CA VAL A 293 7.64 -22.81 -11.98
C VAL A 293 6.79 -21.86 -11.13
N VAL A 294 7.40 -20.92 -10.38
CA VAL A 294 6.64 -19.97 -9.56
C VAL A 294 5.70 -19.10 -10.40
N ARG A 295 6.15 -18.60 -11.56
CA ARG A 295 5.34 -17.78 -12.47
C ARG A 295 4.10 -18.49 -13.01
N ARG A 296 4.10 -19.83 -13.03
CA ARG A 296 2.92 -20.61 -13.45
C ARG A 296 1.75 -20.50 -12.47
N HIS A 297 1.93 -19.97 -11.25
CA HIS A 297 0.83 -19.85 -10.28
C HIS A 297 -0.36 -19.06 -10.85
N VAL A 298 -0.14 -18.05 -11.69
CA VAL A 298 -1.21 -17.28 -12.32
C VAL A 298 -2.10 -18.19 -13.17
N ARG A 299 -1.48 -18.93 -14.09
CA ARG A 299 -2.18 -19.86 -14.99
C ARG A 299 -2.83 -20.99 -14.20
N ILE A 300 -2.11 -21.60 -13.26
CA ILE A 300 -2.61 -22.67 -12.41
C ILE A 300 -3.81 -22.18 -11.60
N GLY A 301 -3.75 -20.97 -11.04
CA GLY A 301 -4.84 -20.36 -10.29
C GLY A 301 -6.11 -20.24 -11.12
N ILE A 302 -6.02 -19.66 -12.33
CA ILE A 302 -7.17 -19.54 -13.23
C ILE A 302 -7.72 -20.91 -13.65
N GLU A 303 -6.85 -21.86 -14.02
CA GLU A 303 -7.26 -23.21 -14.40
C GLU A 303 -7.96 -23.94 -13.24
N THR A 304 -7.45 -23.80 -12.01
CA THR A 304 -8.06 -24.36 -10.81
C THR A 304 -9.40 -23.71 -10.51
N LEU A 305 -9.49 -22.38 -10.53
CA LEU A 305 -10.74 -21.67 -10.25
C LEU A 305 -11.83 -22.01 -11.28
N ARG A 306 -11.50 -22.07 -12.58
CA ARG A 306 -12.47 -22.41 -13.63
C ARG A 306 -13.06 -23.82 -13.51
N LYS A 307 -12.35 -24.75 -12.86
CA LYS A 307 -12.88 -26.11 -12.58
C LYS A 307 -13.90 -26.09 -11.46
N SER A 308 -13.74 -25.20 -10.49
CA SER A 308 -14.57 -25.14 -9.29
C SER A 308 -15.69 -24.09 -9.38
N MET A 309 -15.55 -23.07 -10.23
CA MET A 309 -16.47 -21.93 -10.30
C MET A 309 -16.46 -21.18 -11.63
N ILE A 310 -17.54 -20.43 -11.89
CA ILE A 310 -17.67 -19.50 -13.01
C ILE A 310 -17.15 -18.13 -12.58
N LEU A 311 -16.10 -17.64 -13.23
CA LEU A 311 -15.53 -16.33 -12.92
C LEU A 311 -16.16 -15.22 -13.77
N ASP A 312 -16.41 -14.07 -13.16
CA ASP A 312 -16.68 -12.84 -13.91
C ASP A 312 -15.46 -12.48 -14.75
N ARG A 313 -15.69 -12.04 -15.99
CA ARG A 313 -14.62 -11.73 -16.95
C ARG A 313 -13.61 -10.71 -16.41
N LYS A 314 -14.06 -9.66 -15.70
CA LYS A 314 -13.17 -8.64 -15.12
C LYS A 314 -12.31 -9.22 -13.99
N VAL A 315 -12.88 -10.15 -13.21
CA VAL A 315 -12.17 -10.84 -12.13
C VAL A 315 -11.07 -11.72 -12.70
N GLU A 316 -11.41 -12.53 -13.70
CA GLU A 316 -10.44 -13.38 -14.37
C GLU A 316 -9.33 -12.57 -15.05
N GLU A 317 -9.67 -11.47 -15.71
CA GLU A 317 -8.70 -10.55 -16.31
C GLU A 317 -7.75 -9.95 -15.26
N GLY A 318 -8.28 -9.47 -14.13
CA GLY A 318 -7.47 -8.96 -13.03
C GLY A 318 -6.51 -10.01 -12.46
N ILE A 319 -6.98 -11.24 -12.28
CA ILE A 319 -6.16 -12.38 -11.85
C ILE A 319 -5.10 -12.70 -12.91
N ALA A 320 -5.44 -12.71 -14.20
CA ALA A 320 -4.48 -13.04 -15.26
C ALA A 320 -3.34 -12.02 -15.39
N GLN A 321 -3.60 -10.77 -15.02
CA GLN A 321 -2.74 -9.63 -15.34
C GLN A 321 -2.02 -9.00 -14.15
N HIS A 322 -2.24 -9.45 -12.90
CA HIS A 322 -1.66 -8.81 -11.71
C HIS A 322 -0.10 -8.79 -11.69
N HIS A 323 0.55 -9.68 -12.45
CA HIS A 323 1.99 -9.68 -12.64
C HIS A 323 2.47 -9.07 -13.97
N GLU A 324 1.58 -8.50 -14.77
CA GLU A 324 1.94 -7.75 -15.98
C GLU A 324 2.49 -6.36 -15.60
N ARG A 325 3.35 -5.79 -16.46
CA ARG A 325 4.04 -4.51 -16.22
C ARG A 325 3.97 -3.64 -17.47
N LEU A 326 3.83 -2.33 -17.31
CA LEU A 326 3.61 -1.44 -18.47
C LEU A 326 4.71 -1.53 -19.54
N ASP A 327 5.94 -1.86 -19.17
CA ASP A 327 7.06 -2.02 -20.09
C ASP A 327 7.15 -3.42 -20.74
N GLY A 328 6.20 -4.33 -20.46
CA GLY A 328 6.16 -5.70 -20.98
C GLY A 328 7.10 -6.66 -20.27
N SER A 329 7.78 -6.23 -19.21
CA SER A 329 8.68 -7.12 -18.46
C SER A 329 7.95 -8.09 -17.51
N GLY A 330 6.62 -7.94 -17.40
CA GLY A 330 5.76 -8.78 -16.58
C GLY A 330 5.46 -10.16 -17.21
N TYR A 331 4.52 -10.86 -16.60
CA TYR A 331 4.11 -12.21 -17.00
C TYR A 331 2.62 -12.44 -16.62
N PRO A 332 1.94 -13.43 -17.21
CA PRO A 332 2.43 -14.51 -18.08
C PRO A 332 2.56 -14.18 -19.56
N LEU A 333 1.86 -13.16 -20.08
CA LEU A 333 1.79 -12.84 -21.50
C LEU A 333 2.77 -11.74 -21.92
N GLY A 334 3.29 -10.94 -20.98
CA GLY A 334 4.20 -9.83 -21.28
C GLY A 334 3.47 -8.65 -21.94
N LEU A 335 2.24 -8.38 -21.50
CA LEU A 335 1.39 -7.31 -22.00
C LEU A 335 2.05 -5.95 -21.77
N GLN A 336 1.80 -4.99 -22.67
CA GLN A 336 2.42 -3.67 -22.62
C GLN A 336 1.39 -2.55 -22.51
N GLY A 337 1.74 -1.50 -21.76
CA GLY A 337 0.95 -0.28 -21.66
C GLY A 337 -0.53 -0.52 -21.34
N MET A 338 -1.40 -0.15 -22.26
CA MET A 338 -2.86 -0.21 -22.10
C MET A 338 -3.47 -1.56 -22.52
N ASP A 339 -2.67 -2.51 -23.01
CA ASP A 339 -3.12 -3.90 -23.23
C ASP A 339 -3.41 -4.60 -21.90
N ILE A 340 -2.81 -4.12 -20.80
CA ILE A 340 -3.14 -4.51 -19.44
C ILE A 340 -4.41 -3.77 -19.04
N GLY A 341 -5.51 -4.47 -18.78
CA GLY A 341 -6.77 -3.89 -18.33
C GLY A 341 -6.65 -3.16 -17.00
N ILE A 342 -7.61 -2.27 -16.72
CA ILE A 342 -7.58 -1.43 -15.51
C ILE A 342 -7.52 -2.26 -14.22
N PHE A 343 -8.26 -3.38 -14.15
CA PHE A 343 -8.25 -4.29 -13.02
C PHE A 343 -6.88 -4.97 -12.83
N GLY A 344 -6.22 -5.37 -13.92
CA GLY A 344 -4.85 -5.90 -13.88
C GLY A 344 -3.83 -4.87 -13.40
N ARG A 345 -3.91 -3.64 -13.92
CA ARG A 345 -3.04 -2.52 -13.48
C ARG A 345 -3.24 -2.19 -12.00
N MET A 346 -4.48 -2.20 -11.50
CA MET A 346 -4.78 -2.01 -10.09
C MET A 346 -4.23 -3.17 -9.24
N ALA A 347 -4.48 -4.41 -9.65
CA ALA A 347 -4.03 -5.61 -8.96
C ALA A 347 -2.51 -5.66 -8.80
N GLY A 348 -1.75 -5.32 -9.84
CA GLY A 348 -0.29 -5.28 -9.76
C GLY A 348 0.27 -4.24 -8.80
N ILE A 349 -0.39 -3.08 -8.64
CA ILE A 349 -0.02 -2.08 -7.64
C ILE A 349 -0.31 -2.61 -6.24
N ALA A 350 -1.54 -3.09 -6.00
CA ALA A 350 -1.97 -3.54 -4.68
C ALA A 350 -1.19 -4.77 -4.19
N ASP A 351 -0.94 -5.76 -5.06
CA ASP A 351 -0.16 -6.96 -4.74
C ASP A 351 1.29 -6.61 -4.41
N CYS A 352 1.93 -5.80 -5.25
CA CYS A 352 3.30 -5.37 -5.02
C CYS A 352 3.44 -4.60 -3.69
N PHE A 353 2.50 -3.70 -3.39
CA PHE A 353 2.52 -2.97 -2.13
C PHE A 353 2.36 -3.90 -0.93
N ALA A 354 1.31 -4.74 -0.93
CA ALA A 354 1.04 -5.69 0.16
C ALA A 354 2.23 -6.63 0.41
N ALA A 355 2.90 -7.05 -0.66
CA ALA A 355 4.06 -7.90 -0.62
C ALA A 355 5.31 -7.23 -0.01
N LEU A 356 5.52 -5.93 -0.24
CA LEU A 356 6.67 -5.16 0.29
C LEU A 356 6.53 -4.86 1.79
N ILE A 357 5.29 -4.71 2.28
CA ILE A 357 5.00 -4.37 3.69
C ILE A 357 4.73 -5.59 4.57
N SER A 358 4.88 -6.81 4.04
CA SER A 358 4.65 -8.06 4.77
C SER A 358 5.96 -8.76 5.11
N ASP A 359 6.07 -9.27 6.33
CA ASP A 359 7.24 -10.03 6.79
C ASP A 359 7.39 -11.34 6.01
N ARG A 360 8.62 -11.69 5.63
CA ARG A 360 8.93 -12.96 4.96
C ARG A 360 10.09 -13.66 5.65
N PRO A 361 10.25 -14.99 5.48
CA PRO A 361 11.33 -15.74 6.13
C PRO A 361 12.75 -15.19 5.87
N TYR A 362 12.94 -14.40 4.80
CA TYR A 362 14.23 -13.90 4.34
C TYR A 362 14.35 -12.38 4.32
N ALA A 363 13.33 -11.66 4.81
CA ALA A 363 13.13 -10.25 4.52
C ALA A 363 12.24 -9.59 5.61
N LYS A 364 12.68 -8.43 6.15
CA LYS A 364 11.91 -7.66 7.15
C LYS A 364 11.00 -6.66 6.44
N ALA A 365 9.70 -6.70 6.75
CA ALA A 365 8.72 -5.79 6.17
C ALA A 365 9.23 -4.34 6.10
N ALA A 366 9.20 -3.75 4.91
CA ALA A 366 9.50 -2.34 4.74
C ALA A 366 8.43 -1.50 5.45
N ALA A 367 8.81 -0.32 5.95
CA ALA A 367 7.81 0.64 6.41
C ALA A 367 6.93 1.04 5.20
N PRO A 368 5.60 1.22 5.35
CA PRO A 368 4.71 1.50 4.23
C PRO A 368 5.13 2.68 3.34
N GLN A 369 5.64 3.75 3.94
CA GLN A 369 6.20 4.90 3.22
C GLN A 369 7.38 4.51 2.31
N GLU A 370 8.21 3.57 2.73
CA GLU A 370 9.44 3.17 2.04
C GLU A 370 9.05 2.31 0.84
N ALA A 371 8.09 1.41 1.04
CA ALA A 371 7.46 0.66 -0.04
C ALA A 371 6.84 1.60 -1.09
N LEU A 372 6.08 2.63 -0.67
CA LEU A 372 5.54 3.64 -1.58
C LEU A 372 6.64 4.43 -2.31
N MET A 373 7.70 4.83 -1.60
CA MET A 373 8.85 5.52 -2.20
C MET A 373 9.61 4.65 -3.20
N GLN A 374 9.69 3.35 -2.95
CA GLN A 374 10.30 2.38 -3.85
C GLN A 374 9.43 2.22 -5.11
N MET A 375 8.12 1.99 -4.94
CA MET A 375 7.15 1.85 -6.03
C MET A 375 7.03 3.11 -6.89
N PHE A 376 7.14 4.30 -6.29
CA PHE A 376 7.15 5.57 -7.03
C PHE A 376 8.26 5.61 -8.09
N ARG A 377 9.41 4.96 -7.86
CA ARG A 377 10.51 4.89 -8.83
C ARG A 377 10.21 3.99 -10.03
N TRP A 378 9.25 3.09 -9.89
CA TRP A 378 8.79 2.18 -10.93
C TRP A 378 7.56 2.72 -11.68
N CYS A 379 7.08 3.92 -11.32
CA CYS A 379 6.00 4.59 -12.03
C CYS A 379 6.47 5.05 -13.42
N GLY A 380 5.63 4.82 -14.44
CA GLY A 380 5.94 5.08 -15.84
C GLY A 380 6.74 3.98 -16.53
N THR A 381 7.23 2.99 -15.80
CA THR A 381 7.88 1.77 -16.37
C THR A 381 7.11 0.52 -16.01
N SER A 382 6.94 0.23 -14.72
CA SER A 382 6.21 -0.94 -14.24
C SER A 382 4.76 -0.61 -13.96
N PHE A 383 4.49 0.55 -13.35
CA PHE A 383 3.16 0.95 -12.89
C PHE A 383 2.64 2.21 -13.57
N HIS A 384 1.33 2.26 -13.76
CA HIS A 384 0.64 3.42 -14.32
C HIS A 384 0.66 4.56 -13.32
N ALA A 385 1.44 5.62 -13.60
CA ALA A 385 1.72 6.68 -12.65
C ALA A 385 0.44 7.32 -12.08
N PRO A 386 -0.54 7.78 -12.89
CA PRO A 386 -1.78 8.36 -12.36
C PRO A 386 -2.58 7.42 -11.45
N LEU A 387 -2.58 6.11 -11.76
CA LEU A 387 -3.27 5.11 -10.96
C LEU A 387 -2.55 4.89 -9.62
N PHE A 388 -1.21 4.89 -9.63
CA PHE A 388 -0.42 4.86 -8.40
C PHE A 388 -0.67 6.11 -7.54
N GLU A 389 -0.88 7.29 -8.13
CA GLU A 389 -1.25 8.49 -7.35
C GLU A 389 -2.58 8.28 -6.63
N GLN A 390 -3.59 7.72 -7.31
CA GLN A 390 -4.86 7.36 -6.69
C GLN A 390 -4.69 6.31 -5.59
N PHE A 391 -3.78 5.36 -5.77
CA PHE A 391 -3.45 4.37 -4.74
C PHE A 391 -2.92 5.05 -3.47
N VAL A 392 -1.95 5.95 -3.61
CA VAL A 392 -1.40 6.68 -2.46
C VAL A 392 -2.45 7.61 -1.83
N GLN A 393 -3.36 8.20 -2.62
CA GLN A 393 -4.47 8.98 -2.08
C GLN A 393 -5.46 8.11 -1.28
N ALA A 394 -5.68 6.87 -1.71
CA ALA A 394 -6.57 5.93 -1.06
C ALA A 394 -6.04 5.46 0.30
N ILE A 395 -4.76 5.10 0.37
CA ILE A 395 -4.18 4.46 1.56
C ILE A 395 -3.38 5.40 2.46
N GLY A 396 -3.04 6.61 1.99
CA GLY A 396 -2.18 7.55 2.69
C GLY A 396 -0.68 7.26 2.54
N VAL A 397 0.16 8.29 2.76
CA VAL A 397 1.62 8.14 2.77
C VAL A 397 2.10 7.36 3.98
N PHE A 398 1.42 7.60 5.11
CA PHE A 398 1.55 6.87 6.35
C PHE A 398 0.19 6.22 6.62
N PRO A 399 -0.06 5.02 6.06
CA PRO A 399 -1.28 4.26 6.29
C PRO A 399 -1.63 4.16 7.78
N VAL A 400 -2.91 4.10 8.10
CA VAL A 400 -3.43 3.76 9.42
C VAL A 400 -2.75 2.48 9.89
N GLY A 401 -2.17 2.52 11.10
CA GLY A 401 -1.30 1.45 11.60
C GLY A 401 0.20 1.66 11.41
N SER A 402 0.60 2.73 10.71
CA SER A 402 2.02 3.08 10.56
C SER A 402 2.57 3.64 11.86
N LEU A 403 3.66 3.05 12.34
CA LEU A 403 4.48 3.63 13.39
C LEU A 403 5.30 4.78 12.77
N VAL A 404 5.32 5.94 13.42
CA VAL A 404 5.97 7.15 12.94
C VAL A 404 6.73 7.85 14.04
N GLU A 405 7.82 8.51 13.67
CA GLU A 405 8.55 9.44 14.51
C GLU A 405 8.07 10.86 14.20
N LEU A 406 7.78 11.62 15.25
CA LEU A 406 7.39 13.02 15.17
C LEU A 406 8.63 13.93 15.23
N SER A 407 8.51 15.16 14.76
CA SER A 407 9.65 16.09 14.66
C SER A 407 10.23 16.57 15.99
N ASN A 408 9.58 16.23 17.10
CA ASN A 408 10.04 16.43 18.48
C ASN A 408 10.66 15.15 19.08
N GLY A 409 10.83 14.08 18.29
CA GLY A 409 11.45 12.81 18.71
C GLY A 409 10.46 11.77 19.25
N GLU A 410 9.21 12.14 19.52
CA GLU A 410 8.21 11.19 20.02
C GLU A 410 7.87 10.12 18.97
N ALA A 411 7.57 8.90 19.42
CA ALA A 411 7.05 7.85 18.57
C ALA A 411 5.52 7.74 18.72
N ALA A 412 4.82 7.66 17.60
CA ALA A 412 3.37 7.64 17.53
C ALA A 412 2.87 6.67 16.47
N ILE A 413 1.61 6.26 16.55
CA ILE A 413 0.96 5.44 15.52
C ILE A 413 -0.16 6.21 14.84
N VAL A 414 -0.29 6.07 13.52
CA VAL A 414 -1.34 6.73 12.74
C VAL A 414 -2.69 6.06 13.03
N MET A 415 -3.63 6.82 13.59
CA MET A 415 -4.97 6.36 13.96
C MET A 415 -5.98 6.57 12.84
N ALA A 416 -5.96 7.75 12.21
CA ALA A 416 -6.90 8.08 11.15
C ALA A 416 -6.26 9.02 10.13
N HIS A 417 -6.54 8.80 8.86
CA HIS A 417 -6.04 9.68 7.81
C HIS A 417 -6.86 10.96 7.71
N ASN A 418 -6.17 12.08 7.52
CA ASN A 418 -6.83 13.29 7.07
C ASN A 418 -6.95 13.30 5.54
N ARG A 419 -8.19 13.28 5.04
CA ARG A 419 -8.47 13.19 3.59
C ARG A 419 -8.02 14.41 2.79
N VAL A 420 -8.05 15.59 3.40
CA VAL A 420 -7.65 16.85 2.78
C VAL A 420 -6.15 17.09 2.94
N ARG A 421 -5.58 16.69 4.08
CA ARG A 421 -4.17 16.91 4.41
C ARG A 421 -3.49 15.63 4.88
N ARG A 422 -3.09 14.79 3.93
CA ARG A 422 -2.52 13.44 4.15
C ARG A 422 -1.27 13.38 5.05
N LEU A 423 -0.57 14.50 5.25
CA LEU A 423 0.61 14.62 6.12
C LEU A 423 0.28 15.11 7.54
N GLU A 424 -0.99 15.38 7.82
CA GLU A 424 -1.51 15.86 9.11
C GLU A 424 -2.61 14.90 9.63
N PRO A 425 -2.31 13.60 9.83
CA PRO A 425 -3.26 12.64 10.39
C PRO A 425 -3.46 12.83 11.90
N ARG A 426 -4.46 12.12 12.45
CA ARG A 426 -4.56 11.88 13.90
C ARG A 426 -3.62 10.74 14.27
N VAL A 427 -2.85 10.91 15.34
CA VAL A 427 -1.89 9.92 15.83
C VAL A 427 -2.11 9.64 17.32
N LEU A 428 -1.80 8.42 17.76
CA LEU A 428 -1.68 8.10 19.19
C LEU A 428 -0.19 8.09 19.54
N VAL A 429 0.22 8.98 20.44
CA VAL A 429 1.61 9.06 20.91
C VAL A 429 1.85 7.95 21.93
N LEU A 430 2.84 7.09 21.65
CA LEU A 430 3.13 5.88 22.42
C LEU A 430 4.39 6.01 23.27
N ALA A 431 5.37 6.81 22.84
CA ALA A 431 6.64 6.96 23.53
C ALA A 431 7.16 8.40 23.45
N GLY A 432 7.91 8.80 24.47
CA GLY A 432 8.59 10.10 24.53
C GLY A 432 9.76 10.22 23.55
N PRO A 433 10.44 11.38 23.50
CA PRO A 433 11.65 11.59 22.68
C PRO A 433 12.84 10.69 23.03
N ASP A 434 12.83 10.09 24.22
CA ASP A 434 13.77 9.09 24.69
C ASP A 434 13.40 7.66 24.22
N HIS A 435 12.30 7.54 23.46
CA HIS A 435 11.71 6.30 22.99
C HIS A 435 11.25 5.35 24.11
N VAL A 436 11.06 5.88 25.33
CA VAL A 436 10.48 5.13 26.44
C VAL A 436 8.96 5.15 26.31
N PRO A 437 8.27 3.99 26.36
CA PRO A 437 6.82 3.93 26.31
C PRO A 437 6.17 4.80 27.40
N LEU A 438 5.15 5.56 27.01
CA LEU A 438 4.35 6.35 27.93
C LEU A 438 3.42 5.44 28.73
N ALA A 439 3.28 5.70 30.03
CA ALA A 439 2.33 5.00 30.88
C ALA A 439 0.87 5.24 30.44
N ALA A 440 0.59 6.42 29.90
CA ALA A 440 -0.70 6.80 29.34
C ALA A 440 -0.50 7.40 27.93
N PRO A 441 -0.63 6.58 26.87
CA PRO A 441 -0.68 7.07 25.51
C PRO A 441 -1.82 8.07 25.32
N PHE A 442 -1.62 9.08 24.47
CA PHE A 442 -2.62 10.12 24.22
C PHE A 442 -2.71 10.46 22.73
N GLU A 443 -3.90 10.91 22.32
CA GLU A 443 -4.14 11.29 20.94
C GLU A 443 -3.64 12.70 20.65
N ARG A 444 -3.12 12.88 19.43
CA ARG A 444 -2.76 14.18 18.88
C ARG A 444 -3.25 14.31 17.45
N ASP A 445 -4.05 15.35 17.20
CA ASP A 445 -4.45 15.72 15.85
C ASP A 445 -3.43 16.70 15.25
N LEU A 446 -2.66 16.23 14.27
CA LEU A 446 -1.65 17.06 13.60
C LEU A 446 -2.27 18.17 12.72
N LEU A 447 -3.56 18.08 12.37
CA LEU A 447 -4.26 19.13 11.64
C LEU A 447 -4.39 20.43 12.45
N THR A 448 -4.44 20.32 13.78
CA THR A 448 -4.58 21.47 14.69
C THR A 448 -3.33 22.36 14.74
N GLY A 449 -2.23 21.92 14.12
CA GLY A 449 -0.95 22.61 14.15
C GLY A 449 -0.30 22.59 15.54
N PRO A 450 -0.20 21.43 16.22
CA PRO A 450 0.41 21.36 17.54
C PRO A 450 1.88 21.80 17.50
N VAL A 451 2.35 22.40 18.58
CA VAL A 451 3.74 22.86 18.73
C VAL A 451 4.43 22.15 19.88
N ASP A 452 5.75 22.00 19.80
CA ASP A 452 6.56 21.46 20.89
C ASP A 452 6.82 22.52 21.98
N GLY A 453 7.55 22.14 23.04
CA GLY A 453 7.92 23.04 24.14
C GLY A 453 8.75 24.26 23.72
N ALA A 454 9.31 24.26 22.50
CA ALA A 454 10.03 25.38 21.90
C ALA A 454 9.18 26.19 20.91
N GLY A 455 7.87 25.90 20.79
CA GLY A 455 6.95 26.58 19.88
C GLY A 455 7.10 26.17 18.41
N LYS A 456 7.83 25.09 18.11
CA LYS A 456 8.01 24.61 16.74
C LYS A 456 6.90 23.64 16.35
N PRO A 457 6.35 23.72 15.13
CA PRO A 457 5.29 22.82 14.69
C PRO A 457 5.71 21.34 14.71
N ILE A 458 4.90 20.51 15.35
CA ILE A 458 5.04 19.06 15.38
C ILE A 458 4.46 18.49 14.09
N ARG A 459 5.26 17.66 13.40
CA ARG A 459 4.89 16.99 12.16
C ARG A 459 5.53 15.60 12.12
N ILE A 460 5.05 14.73 11.24
CA ILE A 460 5.73 13.46 10.99
C ILE A 460 7.13 13.74 10.40
N ALA A 461 8.16 13.27 11.09
CA ALA A 461 9.54 13.32 10.65
C ALA A 461 9.85 12.18 9.67
N GLY A 462 9.31 10.99 9.95
CA GLY A 462 9.41 9.80 9.12
C GLY A 462 8.67 8.63 9.78
N GLY A 463 8.45 7.57 9.05
CA GLY A 463 7.90 6.32 9.55
C GLY A 463 8.99 5.41 10.08
N LEU A 464 8.60 4.58 11.01
CA LEU A 464 9.44 3.63 11.71
C LEU A 464 9.08 2.20 11.25
N PRO A 465 10.05 1.27 11.21
CA PRO A 465 9.77 -0.15 10.99
C PRO A 465 8.79 -0.70 12.03
N ALA A 466 8.09 -1.77 11.67
CA ALA A 466 7.23 -2.48 12.63
C ALA A 466 8.05 -2.95 13.85
N GLY A 467 7.53 -2.72 15.06
CA GLY A 467 8.20 -3.11 16.30
C GLY A 467 9.39 -2.24 16.70
N ALA A 468 9.62 -1.08 16.05
CA ALA A 468 10.69 -0.17 16.46
C ALA A 468 10.53 0.23 17.93
N TYR A 469 11.64 0.29 18.65
CA TYR A 469 11.70 0.56 20.09
C TYR A 469 10.89 -0.42 20.96
N GLY A 470 10.57 -1.61 20.44
CA GLY A 470 9.75 -2.60 21.13
C GLY A 470 8.25 -2.28 21.13
N LEU A 471 7.83 -1.21 20.45
CA LEU A 471 6.43 -0.78 20.40
C LEU A 471 5.63 -1.72 19.48
N GLN A 472 4.64 -2.41 20.04
CA GLN A 472 3.73 -3.25 19.26
C GLN A 472 2.31 -2.71 19.35
N LEU A 473 1.68 -2.55 18.18
CA LEU A 473 0.37 -1.94 18.09
C LEU A 473 -0.70 -2.66 18.94
N ARG A 474 -0.61 -4.00 19.01
CA ARG A 474 -1.54 -4.82 19.79
C ARG A 474 -1.49 -4.52 21.29
N ASP A 475 -0.35 -4.10 21.83
CA ASP A 475 -0.18 -3.89 23.27
C ASP A 475 -1.05 -2.73 23.77
N TYR A 476 -1.49 -1.87 22.85
CA TYR A 476 -2.28 -0.67 23.14
C TYR A 476 -3.76 -0.82 22.75
N TYR A 477 -4.15 -1.91 22.06
CA TYR A 477 -5.48 -2.03 21.46
C TYR A 477 -6.06 -3.46 21.36
N ALA A 478 -5.32 -4.50 21.76
CA ALA A 478 -5.83 -5.88 21.80
C ALA A 478 -7.02 -6.00 22.77
N ASP A 479 -7.07 -5.16 23.79
CA ASP A 479 -8.13 -5.10 24.80
C ASP A 479 -9.14 -3.98 24.56
N ALA A 480 -9.53 -3.67 23.31
CA ALA A 480 -10.70 -2.81 23.09
C ALA A 480 -12.06 -3.52 23.35
N SER A 481 -12.04 -4.72 23.95
CA SER A 481 -13.14 -5.27 24.76
C SER A 481 -13.13 -4.74 26.20
N ALA A 482 -12.08 -4.00 26.59
CA ALA A 482 -11.93 -3.25 27.83
C ALA A 482 -11.66 -1.78 27.47
N SER A 483 -12.72 -1.02 27.23
CA SER A 483 -12.61 0.42 26.98
C SER A 483 -12.01 1.16 28.21
N PRO A 484 -11.52 2.39 28.03
CA PRO A 484 -11.07 3.25 29.13
C PRO A 484 -12.16 3.62 30.16
N GLU A 485 -13.44 3.32 29.88
CA GLU A 485 -14.50 3.42 30.88
C GLU A 485 -14.35 2.35 31.98
N GLY A 486 -13.62 1.26 31.72
CA GLY A 486 -13.30 0.23 32.71
C GLY A 486 -12.27 0.64 33.76
N HIS A 487 -11.45 1.67 33.51
CA HIS A 487 -10.44 2.12 34.48
C HIS A 487 -10.98 3.16 35.48
N ALA A 488 -12.12 3.79 35.22
CA ALA A 488 -12.70 4.79 36.11
C ALA A 488 -13.73 4.22 37.12
N LEU A 489 -14.14 2.95 36.99
CA LEU A 489 -15.14 2.33 37.88
C LEU A 489 -14.56 1.33 38.90
N ALA A 490 -13.24 1.11 38.92
CA ALA A 490 -12.59 0.21 39.89
C ALA A 490 -11.84 0.95 41.02
N ALA A 491 -12.06 2.26 41.15
CA ALA A 491 -11.48 3.10 42.20
C ALA A 491 -12.53 4.00 42.88
N ALA A 492 -13.74 3.47 43.08
CA ALA A 492 -14.76 4.00 43.99
C ALA A 492 -15.45 2.85 44.72
#